data_AF-A0A7S3HFM0-F1
#
_entry.id   AF-A0A7S3HFM0-F1
#
_cell.length_a   1.000
_cell.length_b   1.000
_cell.length_c   1.000
_cell.angle_alpha   90.00
_cell.angle_beta   90.00
_cell.angle_gamma   90.00
#
_symmetry.space_group_name_H-M   'P 1'
#
loop_
_entity.id
_entity.type
_entity.pdbx_description
1 polymer ?
#
loop_
_entity_poly.entity_id
_entity_poly.type
_entity_poly.pdbx_seq_one_letter_code
_entity_poly.pdbx_strand_id
1 'polypeptide(L)'
;GPSLRRSFAAGAGSKGGGVDPLLLAVAGAVGVGAAGAYYYWSGSSGPKGPTVTLEQASIPENPRVYLDISIGGRQPFSGRVEIELFANICPRTAENFRCLCTGEKGQGRSGRQLHFKGSSFHRVIPGFMCQGGDFTMGNGMGGESIYGTTFEDEFEGGVIKHTEPMLLSMANRGPNTNGSQFFLTV
;
A
#
# COMPACT_ATOMS: atom_id res chain seq x y z
N GLY A 1 -8.22 -20.87 -4.91
CA GLY A 1 -9.14 -20.64 -3.76
C GLY A 1 -9.94 -19.39 -4.03
N PRO A 2 -11.17 -19.24 -3.52
CA PRO A 2 -12.08 -18.21 -4.02
C PRO A 2 -11.54 -16.82 -3.70
N SER A 3 -11.06 -16.13 -4.74
CA SER A 3 -10.68 -14.73 -4.74
C SER A 3 -11.90 -13.89 -4.35
N LEU A 4 -11.95 -13.46 -3.09
CA LEU A 4 -13.04 -12.64 -2.56
C LEU A 4 -13.01 -11.26 -3.21
N ARG A 5 -14.06 -10.96 -3.99
CA ARG A 5 -14.42 -9.66 -4.59
C ARG A 5 -14.70 -8.64 -3.48
N ARG A 6 -14.00 -7.50 -3.39
CA ARG A 6 -14.45 -6.29 -2.65
C ARG A 6 -13.60 -5.04 -2.92
N SER A 7 -14.27 -3.90 -2.78
CA SER A 7 -14.00 -2.62 -3.43
C SER A 7 -13.38 -1.52 -2.55
N PHE A 8 -12.59 -0.63 -3.14
CA PHE A 8 -12.12 0.63 -2.53
C PHE A 8 -12.91 1.83 -3.05
N ALA A 9 -12.99 2.91 -2.28
CA ALA A 9 -13.61 4.16 -2.74
C ALA A 9 -12.71 5.35 -2.40
N ALA A 10 -12.25 6.10 -3.40
CA ALA A 10 -11.50 7.32 -3.17
C ALA A 10 -12.40 8.56 -3.38
N GLY A 11 -12.51 9.38 -2.34
CA GLY A 11 -13.02 10.75 -2.44
C GLY A 11 -11.86 11.68 -2.77
N ALA A 12 -11.84 12.25 -3.97
CA ALA A 12 -10.84 13.22 -4.39
C ALA A 12 -11.42 14.64 -4.31
N GLY A 13 -10.77 15.52 -3.53
CA GLY A 13 -10.98 16.97 -3.61
C GLY A 13 -9.91 17.58 -4.51
N SER A 14 -10.26 17.91 -5.77
CA SER A 14 -9.33 18.58 -6.70
C SER A 14 -9.66 20.08 -6.83
N LYS A 15 -8.64 20.94 -6.87
CA LYS A 15 -8.72 22.28 -7.50
C LYS A 15 -7.69 22.30 -8.65
N GLY A 16 -8.11 22.79 -9.82
CA GLY A 16 -7.55 22.49 -11.16
C GLY A 16 -6.13 22.98 -11.48
N GLY A 17 -5.56 22.68 -12.65
CA GLY A 17 -6.10 22.02 -13.84
C GLY A 17 -5.01 21.34 -14.70
N GLY A 18 -5.12 20.03 -14.91
CA GLY A 18 -4.22 19.17 -15.72
C GLY A 18 -3.69 17.92 -14.96
N VAL A 19 -3.95 16.72 -15.49
CA VAL A 19 -3.81 15.32 -14.95
C VAL A 19 -3.75 15.11 -13.42
N ASP A 20 -4.90 14.76 -12.85
CA ASP A 20 -5.08 13.82 -11.71
C ASP A 20 -6.47 13.17 -11.77
N PRO A 21 -6.59 12.00 -12.40
CA PRO A 21 -7.71 11.08 -12.13
C PRO A 21 -7.24 9.85 -11.33
N LEU A 22 -6.82 10.07 -10.07
CA LEU A 22 -5.99 9.15 -9.26
C LEU A 22 -4.80 8.63 -10.08
N LEU A 23 -4.09 9.67 -10.54
CA LEU A 23 -3.24 9.86 -11.72
C LEU A 23 -3.47 8.97 -12.95
N LEU A 24 -4.74 8.92 -13.37
CA LEU A 24 -5.35 8.12 -14.46
C LEU A 24 -5.46 6.63 -14.14
N ALA A 25 -5.99 6.37 -12.95
CA ALA A 25 -6.37 5.10 -12.33
C ALA A 25 -5.20 4.20 -11.90
N VAL A 26 -4.06 4.81 -11.56
CA VAL A 26 -2.76 4.11 -11.46
C VAL A 26 -2.20 3.78 -12.88
N ALA A 27 -2.72 4.51 -13.87
CA ALA A 27 -2.33 4.67 -15.27
C ALA A 27 -2.47 3.45 -16.22
N GLY A 28 -3.51 2.63 -16.04
CA GLY A 28 -4.18 1.85 -17.12
C GLY A 28 -3.66 0.45 -17.50
N ALA A 29 -2.59 -0.05 -16.88
CA ALA A 29 -1.69 -1.01 -17.52
C ALA A 29 -0.83 -1.77 -16.50
N VAL A 30 -0.25 -2.95 -16.73
CA VAL A 30 -0.48 -4.12 -17.62
C VAL A 30 0.32 -5.26 -16.94
N GLY A 31 -0.31 -6.40 -16.64
CA GLY A 31 0.31 -7.73 -16.76
C GLY A 31 1.31 -8.28 -15.73
N VAL A 32 2.03 -7.50 -14.92
CA VAL A 32 2.90 -8.05 -13.85
C VAL A 32 2.82 -7.14 -12.64
N GLY A 33 2.58 -7.73 -11.46
CA GLY A 33 2.06 -7.07 -10.27
C GLY A 33 2.89 -5.91 -9.75
N ALA A 34 2.21 -4.98 -9.07
CA ALA A 34 2.87 -3.96 -8.26
C ALA A 34 3.82 -4.69 -7.29
N ALA A 35 5.11 -4.47 -7.50
CA ALA A 35 6.16 -5.15 -6.77
C ALA A 35 6.42 -4.39 -5.47
N GLY A 36 6.24 -5.04 -4.32
CA GLY A 36 6.52 -4.39 -3.04
C GLY A 36 7.97 -3.94 -2.95
N ALA A 37 8.26 -2.75 -2.45
CA ALA A 37 9.62 -2.39 -2.12
C ALA A 37 9.64 -1.46 -0.93
N TYR A 38 10.39 -1.86 0.08
CA TYR A 38 10.71 -1.09 1.27
C TYR A 38 12.00 -0.29 1.07
N TYR A 39 11.92 1.03 1.22
CA TYR A 39 13.08 1.84 1.57
C TYR A 39 12.70 2.89 2.61
N TYR A 40 13.59 3.05 3.57
CA TYR A 40 13.54 4.07 4.60
C TYR A 40 14.50 5.21 4.21
N TRP A 41 13.97 6.41 3.97
CA TRP A 41 14.77 7.62 4.16
C TRP A 41 14.55 8.09 5.60
N SER A 42 15.49 7.82 6.49
CA SER A 42 15.81 8.80 7.51
C SER A 42 17.31 8.88 7.74
N GLY A 43 17.69 10.04 8.26
CA GLY A 43 19.05 10.55 8.27
C GLY A 43 20.13 9.52 8.59
N SER A 44 21.26 9.70 7.89
CA SER A 44 22.62 9.33 8.27
C SER A 44 22.97 7.83 8.42
N SER A 45 22.03 6.92 8.62
CA SER A 45 22.32 5.47 8.66
C SER A 45 21.67 4.78 7.46
N GLY A 46 22.50 4.33 6.51
CA GLY A 46 22.08 3.68 5.27
C GLY A 46 21.24 2.40 5.45
N PRO A 47 21.01 1.63 4.36
CA PRO A 47 20.12 0.47 4.38
C PRO A 47 20.54 -0.55 5.45
N LYS A 48 19.59 -0.99 6.29
CA LYS A 48 19.82 -1.92 7.41
C LYS A 48 19.65 -3.40 7.03
N GLY A 49 19.97 -3.77 5.78
CA GLY A 49 19.83 -5.14 5.29
C GLY A 49 20.43 -5.35 3.90
N PRO A 50 20.50 -6.60 3.41
CA PRO A 50 20.99 -6.88 2.06
C PRO A 50 20.06 -6.23 1.03
N THR A 51 20.63 -5.61 0.00
CA THR A 51 19.83 -5.12 -1.12
C THR A 51 19.37 -6.30 -1.97
N VAL A 52 18.08 -6.35 -2.30
CA VAL A 52 17.46 -7.40 -3.11
C VAL A 52 16.82 -6.75 -4.34
N THR A 53 16.88 -7.44 -5.47
CA THR A 53 16.25 -7.02 -6.74
C THR A 53 14.79 -7.45 -6.80
N LEU A 54 14.00 -6.85 -7.69
CA LEU A 54 12.60 -7.25 -7.88
C LEU A 54 12.48 -8.70 -8.34
N GLU A 55 13.39 -9.16 -9.20
CA GLU A 55 13.44 -10.51 -9.72
C GLU A 55 13.75 -11.54 -8.63
N GLN A 56 14.60 -11.19 -7.66
CA GLN A 56 14.89 -12.06 -6.52
C GLN A 56 13.74 -12.10 -5.51
N ALA A 57 13.02 -11.00 -5.37
CA ALA A 57 11.91 -10.90 -4.43
C ALA A 57 10.63 -11.56 -4.94
N SER A 58 10.40 -11.55 -6.26
CA SER A 58 9.20 -12.14 -6.86
C SER A 58 9.34 -13.66 -6.97
N ILE A 59 8.49 -14.38 -6.23
CA ILE A 59 8.40 -15.84 -6.27
C ILE A 59 6.93 -16.29 -6.44
N PRO A 60 6.66 -17.47 -7.02
CA PRO A 60 5.29 -17.94 -7.26
C PRO A 60 4.41 -18.06 -6.01
N GLU A 61 5.01 -18.27 -4.85
CA GLU A 61 4.34 -18.45 -3.56
C GLU A 61 3.88 -17.13 -2.92
N ASN A 62 4.34 -15.99 -3.45
CA ASN A 62 3.98 -14.68 -2.90
C ASN A 62 2.46 -14.43 -2.98
N PRO A 63 1.83 -13.96 -1.88
CA PRO A 63 0.43 -13.59 -1.90
C PRO A 63 0.15 -12.49 -2.93
N ARG A 64 -0.96 -12.61 -3.64
CA ARG A 64 -1.47 -11.58 -4.55
C ARG A 64 -2.77 -11.00 -4.02
N VAL A 65 -2.84 -9.68 -3.97
CA VAL A 65 -4.03 -8.92 -3.57
C VAL A 65 -4.37 -7.90 -4.64
N TYR A 66 -5.51 -7.25 -4.50
CA TYR A 66 -5.87 -6.18 -5.41
C TYR A 66 -6.70 -5.08 -4.73
N LEU A 67 -6.67 -3.89 -5.32
CA LEU A 67 -7.47 -2.74 -4.92
C LEU A 67 -8.30 -2.27 -6.13
N ASP A 68 -9.63 -2.28 -5.99
CA ASP A 68 -10.54 -1.72 -7.02
C ASP A 68 -10.74 -0.22 -6.76
N ILE A 69 -10.23 0.63 -7.64
CA ILE A 69 -10.15 2.08 -7.45
C ILE A 69 -11.35 2.78 -8.08
N SER A 70 -12.01 3.69 -7.35
CA SER A 70 -12.98 4.63 -7.91
C SER A 70 -12.50 6.07 -7.74
N ILE A 71 -12.79 6.90 -8.74
CA ILE A 71 -12.43 8.33 -8.75
C ILE A 71 -13.70 9.16 -8.66
N GLY A 72 -13.74 10.11 -7.71
CA GLY A 72 -14.91 10.95 -7.50
C GLY A 72 -16.15 10.16 -7.07
N GLY A 73 -15.96 9.00 -6.44
CA GLY A 73 -17.05 8.12 -5.97
C GLY A 73 -17.90 7.49 -7.08
N ARG A 74 -17.47 7.57 -8.35
CA ARG A 74 -18.23 7.04 -9.48
C ARG A 74 -18.12 5.51 -9.60
N GLN A 75 -19.17 4.91 -10.15
CA GLN A 75 -19.22 3.49 -10.53
C GLN A 75 -19.47 3.39 -12.05
N PRO A 76 -18.90 2.38 -12.75
CA PRO A 76 -18.02 1.32 -12.24
C PRO A 76 -16.65 1.82 -11.77
N PHE A 77 -15.88 0.98 -11.08
CA PHE A 77 -14.50 1.29 -10.70
C PHE A 77 -13.68 1.75 -11.90
N SER A 78 -12.84 2.75 -11.67
CA SER A 78 -11.96 3.36 -12.67
C SER A 78 -10.79 2.46 -13.05
N GLY A 79 -10.43 1.49 -12.20
CA GLY A 79 -9.39 0.49 -12.48
C GLY A 79 -9.18 -0.50 -11.32
N ARG A 80 -8.37 -1.54 -11.57
CA ARG A 80 -7.89 -2.49 -10.56
C ARG A 80 -6.38 -2.46 -10.51
N VAL A 81 -5.82 -2.36 -9.31
CA VAL A 81 -4.39 -2.53 -9.05
C VAL A 81 -4.17 -3.92 -8.48
N GLU A 82 -3.45 -4.79 -9.17
CA GLU A 82 -3.02 -6.09 -8.63
C GLU A 82 -1.60 -5.97 -8.05
N ILE A 83 -1.40 -6.53 -6.87
CA ILE A 83 -0.20 -6.34 -6.07
C ILE A 83 0.33 -7.69 -5.64
N GLU A 84 1.60 -7.95 -5.93
CA GLU A 84 2.32 -9.08 -5.36
C GLU A 84 3.00 -8.64 -4.07
N LEU A 85 2.74 -9.37 -2.98
CA LEU A 85 3.31 -9.08 -1.67
C LEU A 85 4.50 -10.00 -1.46
N PHE A 86 5.69 -9.42 -1.29
CA PHE A 86 6.94 -10.17 -1.14
C PHE A 86 7.07 -10.78 0.26
N ALA A 87 6.25 -11.78 0.54
CA ALA A 87 6.18 -12.46 1.84
C ALA A 87 7.45 -13.27 2.16
N ASN A 88 8.23 -13.62 1.13
CA ASN A 88 9.54 -14.23 1.29
C ASN A 88 10.59 -13.29 1.91
N ILE A 89 10.49 -11.97 1.67
CA ILE A 89 11.45 -10.99 2.21
C ILE A 89 10.89 -10.21 3.41
N CYS A 90 9.59 -9.89 3.40
CA CYS A 90 8.93 -9.13 4.45
C CYS A 90 7.59 -9.81 4.87
N PRO A 91 7.65 -10.99 5.50
CA PRO A 91 6.46 -11.78 5.82
C PRO A 91 5.45 -11.05 6.73
N ARG A 92 5.90 -10.31 7.75
CA ARG A 92 4.98 -9.60 8.66
C ARG A 92 4.30 -8.44 7.93
N THR A 93 5.04 -7.71 7.12
CA THR A 93 4.45 -6.61 6.35
C THR A 93 3.46 -7.13 5.31
N ALA A 94 3.88 -8.13 4.53
CA ALA A 94 3.04 -8.72 3.51
C ALA A 94 1.73 -9.23 4.14
N GLU A 95 1.81 -9.92 5.27
CA GLU A 95 0.64 -10.41 5.99
C GLU A 95 -0.26 -9.28 6.52
N ASN A 96 0.32 -8.20 7.05
CA ASN A 96 -0.42 -7.01 7.46
C ASN A 96 -1.23 -6.42 6.29
N PHE A 97 -0.58 -6.14 5.16
CA PHE A 97 -1.25 -5.58 4.00
C PHE A 97 -2.31 -6.53 3.43
N ARG A 98 -1.99 -7.84 3.36
CA ARG A 98 -2.92 -8.87 2.88
C ARG A 98 -4.20 -8.91 3.72
N CYS A 99 -4.06 -8.95 5.04
CA CYS A 99 -5.19 -8.96 5.96
C CYS A 99 -6.02 -7.68 5.89
N LEU A 100 -5.37 -6.52 5.74
CA LEU A 100 -6.05 -5.24 5.58
C LEU A 100 -6.78 -5.14 4.23
N CYS A 101 -6.35 -5.88 3.20
CA CYS A 101 -7.10 -6.02 1.95
C CYS A 101 -8.36 -6.91 2.11
N THR A 102 -8.29 -7.97 2.93
CA THR A 102 -9.43 -8.90 3.10
C THR A 102 -10.42 -8.46 4.18
N GLY A 103 -9.95 -7.71 5.18
CA GLY A 103 -10.72 -7.36 6.36
C GLY A 103 -10.91 -8.50 7.36
N GLU A 104 -10.19 -9.62 7.20
CA GLU A 104 -10.43 -10.87 7.95
C GLU A 104 -10.13 -10.77 9.45
N LYS A 105 -9.35 -9.77 9.87
CA LYS A 105 -8.96 -9.58 11.28
C LYS A 105 -9.99 -8.84 12.13
N GLY A 106 -11.17 -8.53 11.58
CA GLY A 106 -12.24 -7.94 12.38
C GLY A 106 -12.00 -6.47 12.73
N GLN A 107 -12.46 -6.07 13.90
CA GLN A 107 -12.28 -4.72 14.42
C GLN A 107 -10.91 -4.56 15.11
N GLY A 108 -10.26 -3.43 14.86
CA GLY A 108 -9.01 -3.04 15.52
C GLY A 108 -9.25 -2.27 16.83
N ARG A 109 -8.17 -1.76 17.42
CA ARG A 109 -8.20 -1.02 18.69
C ARG A 109 -8.90 0.33 18.55
N SER A 110 -8.93 0.91 17.35
CA SER A 110 -9.69 2.12 17.06
C SER A 110 -11.21 1.91 17.03
N GLY A 111 -11.69 0.67 17.15
CA GLY A 111 -13.09 0.30 16.94
C GLY A 111 -13.52 0.30 15.47
N ARG A 112 -12.59 0.54 14.54
CA ARG A 112 -12.83 0.46 13.09
C ARG A 112 -12.47 -0.92 12.58
N GLN A 113 -13.10 -1.34 11.48
CA GLN A 113 -12.73 -2.56 10.80
C GLN A 113 -11.28 -2.43 10.27
N LEU A 114 -10.44 -3.44 10.52
CA LEU A 114 -9.10 -3.57 9.95
C LEU A 114 -9.19 -3.92 8.47
N HIS A 115 -9.69 -2.98 7.66
CA HIS A 115 -10.02 -3.20 6.27
C HIS A 115 -9.89 -1.92 5.48
N PHE A 116 -9.19 -1.98 4.37
CA PHE A 116 -9.00 -0.82 3.52
C PHE A 116 -10.23 -0.45 2.66
N LYS A 117 -11.25 -1.32 2.58
CA LYS A 117 -12.49 -1.01 1.85
C LYS A 117 -13.09 0.32 2.31
N GLY A 118 -13.25 1.24 1.35
CA GLY A 118 -13.78 2.58 1.60
C GLY A 118 -12.76 3.59 2.13
N SER A 119 -11.50 3.19 2.32
CA SER A 119 -10.39 4.12 2.56
C SER A 119 -10.00 4.81 1.24
N SER A 120 -9.57 6.06 1.36
CA SER A 120 -9.11 6.89 0.24
C SER A 120 -7.60 7.00 0.17
N PHE A 121 -7.09 7.33 -1.01
CA PHE A 121 -5.79 7.97 -1.11
C PHE A 121 -5.95 9.43 -0.67
N HIS A 122 -5.50 9.74 0.53
CA HIS A 122 -5.70 11.04 1.16
C HIS A 122 -4.58 12.04 0.81
N ARG A 123 -3.47 11.56 0.22
CA ARG A 123 -2.36 12.39 -0.22
C ARG A 123 -1.82 11.86 -1.55
N VAL A 124 -1.92 12.66 -2.60
CA VAL A 124 -1.42 12.35 -3.94
C VAL A 124 -0.48 13.46 -4.36
N ILE A 125 0.75 13.11 -4.73
CA ILE A 125 1.76 14.07 -5.20
C ILE A 125 2.21 13.60 -6.59
N PRO A 126 1.85 14.34 -7.66
CA PRO A 126 2.25 14.02 -9.03
C PRO A 126 3.77 13.86 -9.17
N GLY A 127 4.21 12.80 -9.85
CA GLY A 127 5.63 12.47 -10.06
C GLY A 127 6.37 12.02 -8.81
N PHE A 128 5.64 11.63 -7.75
CA PHE A 128 6.25 11.10 -6.55
C PHE A 128 5.52 9.85 -6.04
N MET A 129 4.30 10.01 -5.49
CA MET A 129 3.57 8.89 -4.90
C MET A 129 2.09 9.18 -4.66
N CYS A 130 1.32 8.09 -4.53
CA CYS A 130 -0.06 8.07 -4.04
C CYS A 130 -0.10 7.36 -2.68
N GLN A 131 -0.45 8.08 -1.62
CA GLN A 131 -0.52 7.55 -0.24
C GLN A 131 -1.97 7.36 0.22
N GLY A 132 -2.24 6.19 0.80
CA GLY A 132 -3.55 5.76 1.29
C GLY A 132 -3.44 4.88 2.55
N GLY A 133 -4.50 4.13 2.85
CA GLY A 133 -4.50 3.15 3.94
C GLY A 133 -4.86 3.70 5.33
N ASP A 134 -5.23 4.98 5.44
CA ASP A 134 -5.85 5.52 6.65
C ASP A 134 -7.36 5.24 6.60
N PHE A 135 -7.78 4.13 7.21
CA PHE A 135 -9.20 3.74 7.30
C PHE A 135 -9.88 4.23 8.58
N THR A 136 -9.16 4.89 9.49
CA THR A 136 -9.72 5.37 10.75
C THR A 136 -10.09 6.85 10.69
N MET A 137 -9.22 7.71 10.15
CA MET A 137 -9.44 9.16 10.05
C MET A 137 -9.51 9.66 8.60
N GLY A 138 -8.94 8.92 7.64
CA GLY A 138 -8.98 9.26 6.22
C GLY A 138 -8.19 10.51 5.83
N ASN A 139 -7.29 11.00 6.69
CA ASN A 139 -6.56 12.26 6.49
C ASN A 139 -5.04 12.14 6.73
N GLY A 140 -4.55 10.91 6.91
CA GLY A 140 -3.14 10.61 7.18
C GLY A 140 -2.76 10.67 8.65
N MET A 141 -3.70 11.06 9.53
CA MET A 141 -3.46 11.07 10.97
C MET A 141 -3.79 9.74 11.66
N GLY A 142 -4.50 8.84 10.97
CA GLY A 142 -4.98 7.57 11.51
C GLY A 142 -4.30 6.33 10.95
N GLY A 143 -5.04 5.23 10.94
CA GLY A 143 -4.58 3.88 10.61
C GLY A 143 -4.06 3.09 11.81
N GLU A 144 -4.13 1.76 11.70
CA GLU A 144 -3.51 0.81 12.64
C GLU A 144 -3.24 -0.52 11.92
N SER A 145 -2.22 -1.26 12.35
CA SER A 145 -1.88 -2.56 11.77
C SER A 145 -2.69 -3.70 12.38
N ILE A 146 -2.60 -4.89 11.79
CA ILE A 146 -3.16 -6.12 12.40
C ILE A 146 -2.44 -6.54 13.68
N TYR A 147 -1.29 -5.95 13.99
CA TYR A 147 -0.47 -6.24 15.16
C TYR A 147 -0.69 -5.22 16.30
N GLY A 148 -1.51 -4.19 16.07
CA GLY A 148 -1.71 -3.06 16.99
C GLY A 148 -1.48 -1.72 16.27
N THR A 149 -1.33 -0.64 17.05
CA THR A 149 -1.21 0.72 16.49
C THR A 149 -0.04 0.84 15.51
N THR A 150 1.12 0.29 15.88
CA THR A 150 2.30 0.24 15.02
C THR A 150 3.04 -1.10 15.16
N PHE A 151 3.90 -1.42 14.19
CA PHE A 151 4.84 -2.54 14.22
C PHE A 151 6.22 -2.13 13.67
N GLU A 152 7.21 -2.98 13.92
CA GLU A 152 8.62 -2.77 13.59
C GLU A 152 8.88 -2.71 12.08
N ASP A 153 10.00 -2.10 11.69
CA ASP A 153 10.51 -2.25 10.32
C ASP A 153 11.06 -3.66 10.11
N GLU A 154 10.94 -4.18 8.88
CA GLU A 154 11.34 -5.55 8.52
C GLU A 154 12.39 -5.48 7.41
N PHE A 155 13.63 -5.87 7.71
CA PHE A 155 14.79 -5.72 6.81
C PHE A 155 15.58 -7.01 6.61
N GLU A 156 15.30 -8.03 7.40
CA GLU A 156 16.07 -9.27 7.51
C GLU A 156 16.06 -10.07 6.21
N GLY A 157 14.93 -10.10 5.50
CA GLY A 157 14.80 -10.74 4.19
C GLY A 157 15.28 -9.89 3.01
N GLY A 158 15.61 -8.62 3.26
CA GLY A 158 16.20 -7.72 2.28
C GLY A 158 15.47 -6.39 2.08
N VAL A 159 16.14 -5.48 1.37
CA VAL A 159 15.68 -4.12 1.09
C VAL A 159 15.65 -3.90 -0.42
N ILE A 160 14.52 -3.44 -0.94
CA ILE A 160 14.35 -3.14 -2.37
C ILE A 160 14.29 -1.63 -2.54
N LYS A 161 15.09 -1.10 -3.45
CA LYS A 161 15.12 0.35 -3.70
C LYS A 161 13.87 0.80 -4.45
N HIS A 162 13.38 1.99 -4.14
CA HIS A 162 12.31 2.66 -4.91
C HIS A 162 12.83 3.22 -6.23
N THR A 163 13.24 2.35 -7.14
CA THR A 163 13.79 2.73 -8.45
C THR A 163 12.76 2.77 -9.57
N GLU A 164 11.57 2.22 -9.33
CA GLU A 164 10.54 2.06 -10.34
C GLU A 164 9.19 2.58 -9.83
N PRO A 165 8.29 3.03 -10.73
CA PRO A 165 6.89 3.23 -10.42
C PRO A 165 6.23 1.93 -9.95
N MET A 166 5.04 2.03 -9.36
CA MET A 166 4.21 0.89 -8.98
C MET A 166 4.79 0.02 -7.87
N LEU A 167 5.70 0.56 -7.07
CA LEU A 167 6.23 -0.13 -5.90
C LEU A 167 5.39 0.18 -4.66
N LEU A 168 4.95 -0.85 -3.95
CA LEU A 168 4.22 -0.73 -2.69
C LEU A 168 5.19 -0.60 -1.51
N SER A 169 5.00 0.43 -0.68
CA SER A 169 5.80 0.65 0.53
C SER A 169 4.94 1.12 1.70
N MET A 170 5.35 0.80 2.93
CA MET A 170 4.72 1.36 4.12
C MET A 170 5.04 2.84 4.29
N ALA A 171 4.03 3.61 4.67
CA ALA A 171 4.23 4.96 5.19
C ALA A 171 4.43 4.87 6.72
N ASN A 172 5.38 5.63 7.25
CA ASN A 172 5.69 5.64 8.68
C ASN A 172 6.06 7.06 9.16
N ARG A 173 6.26 7.20 10.47
CA ARG A 173 6.63 8.46 11.16
C ARG A 173 7.99 8.34 11.86
N GLY A 174 8.92 7.58 11.28
CA GLY A 174 10.19 7.22 11.90
C GLY A 174 10.34 5.71 12.09
N PRO A 175 11.49 5.26 12.64
CA PRO A 175 11.78 3.83 12.75
C PRO A 175 10.72 3.10 13.55
N ASN A 176 10.33 1.90 13.10
CA ASN A 176 9.40 1.00 13.81
C ASN A 176 8.01 1.62 14.07
N THR A 177 7.51 2.43 13.15
CA THR A 177 6.18 3.07 13.25
C THR A 177 5.24 2.72 12.11
N ASN A 178 5.42 1.52 11.53
CA ASN A 178 4.56 1.05 10.44
C ASN A 178 3.16 0.75 10.98
N GLY A 179 2.12 1.21 10.29
CA GLY A 179 0.72 0.99 10.67
C GLY A 179 -0.07 0.30 9.56
N SER A 180 -1.08 0.98 9.04
CA SER A 180 -1.80 0.56 7.83
C SER A 180 -1.55 1.42 6.61
N GLN A 181 -1.00 2.62 6.81
CA GLN A 181 -0.78 3.54 5.70
C GLN A 181 0.34 3.04 4.80
N PHE A 182 0.12 3.21 3.51
CA PHE A 182 1.04 2.78 2.47
C PHE A 182 1.09 3.85 1.37
N PHE A 183 2.10 3.77 0.52
CA PHE A 183 2.15 4.51 -0.71
C PHE A 183 2.54 3.61 -1.89
N LEU A 184 2.08 4.01 -3.08
CA LEU A 184 2.54 3.50 -4.36
C LEU A 184 3.42 4.57 -5.01
N THR A 185 4.61 4.20 -5.48
CA THR A 185 5.47 5.10 -6.26
C THR A 185 4.84 5.39 -7.63
N VAL A 186 5.00 6.62 -8.13
CA VAL A 186 4.44 7.11 -9.40
C VAL A 186 5.52 7.71 -10.27
#